data_AF-A0A965AU83-F1
#
_entry.id   AF-A0A965AU83-F1
#
_cell.length_a   1.000
_cell.length_b   1.000
_cell.length_c   1.000
_cell.angle_alpha   90.00
_cell.angle_beta   90.00
_cell.angle_gamma   90.00
#
_symmetry.space_group_name_H-M   'P 1'
#
loop_
_entity.id
_entity.type
_entity.pdbx_description
1 polymer ?
#
loop_
_entity_poly.entity_id
_entity_poly.type
_entity_poly.pdbx_seq_one_letter_code
_entity_poly.pdbx_strand_id
1 'polypeptide(L)'
;MPSMNTKKINYYVMPGLMRDKTFKTHDAVTLVCDRLGITHRELVSPSRSRKLAQARNICYALIREHSFTTLVETGQYFKRDHTTVIHGLNMHNNDMKLLDGYAERYESIKFELNTITSNKKNTNYVK
;
A
#
# COMPACT_ATOMS: atom_id res chain seq x y z
N MET A 1 30.02 -2.77 19.58
CA MET A 1 29.04 -1.82 19.01
C MET A 1 28.70 -2.24 17.59
N PRO A 2 27.42 -2.12 17.19
CA PRO A 2 27.09 -1.42 15.96
C PRO A 2 25.99 -0.38 16.19
N SER A 3 26.11 0.75 15.49
CA SER A 3 25.18 1.88 15.49
C SER A 3 23.89 1.55 14.74
N MET A 4 22.75 1.68 15.39
CA MET A 4 21.45 1.64 14.73
C MET A 4 21.11 3.04 14.21
N ASN A 5 21.09 3.13 12.89
CA ASN A 5 20.79 4.29 12.06
C ASN A 5 19.42 4.90 12.43
N THR A 6 19.43 6.00 13.19
CA THR A 6 18.25 6.83 13.42
C THR A 6 17.99 7.65 12.15
N LYS A 7 16.97 7.23 11.38
CA LYS A 7 16.40 7.94 10.22
C LYS A 7 16.24 9.43 10.58
N LYS A 8 17.12 10.29 10.07
CA LYS A 8 17.08 11.75 10.30
C LYS A 8 15.81 12.30 9.67
N ILE A 9 14.89 12.79 10.49
CA ILE A 9 13.65 13.44 10.04
C ILE A 9 14.02 14.82 9.47
N ASN A 10 13.52 15.16 8.28
CA ASN A 10 13.70 16.47 7.68
C ASN A 10 12.86 17.51 8.46
N TYR A 11 13.50 18.49 9.07
CA TYR A 11 12.89 19.46 10.00
C TYR A 11 11.86 20.40 9.33
N TYR A 12 11.86 20.52 7.99
CA TYR A 12 10.95 21.40 7.24
C TYR A 12 9.57 20.80 6.92
N VAL A 13 9.28 19.56 7.33
CA VAL A 13 7.90 19.06 7.33
C VAL A 13 7.23 19.38 8.67
N MET A 14 6.42 20.45 8.62
CA MET A 14 5.40 20.93 9.57
C MET A 14 5.02 19.94 10.73
N PRO A 15 5.19 20.32 12.02
CA PRO A 15 5.08 19.43 13.19
C PRO A 15 3.63 19.17 13.64
N GLY A 16 2.70 19.00 12.71
CA GLY A 16 1.26 18.81 12.98
C GLY A 16 0.67 17.52 12.41
N LEU A 17 1.47 16.64 11.82
CA LEU A 17 0.98 15.46 11.12
C LEU A 17 1.67 14.18 11.59
N MET A 18 1.67 13.93 12.90
CA MET A 18 1.85 12.57 13.41
C MET A 18 0.53 11.83 13.17
N ARG A 19 0.35 11.32 11.95
CA ARG A 19 -0.79 10.48 11.59
C ARG A 19 -0.49 9.06 12.05
N ASP A 20 -0.98 8.68 13.23
CA ASP A 20 -0.88 7.33 13.82
C ASP A 20 -1.78 6.31 13.11
N LYS A 21 -1.52 6.09 11.83
CA LYS A 21 -1.99 4.91 11.09
C LYS A 21 -0.76 4.14 10.62
N THR A 22 -0.10 3.46 11.56
CA THR A 22 0.92 2.46 11.21
C THR A 22 0.22 1.19 10.76
N PHE A 23 -0.06 1.11 9.46
CA PHE A 23 -0.56 -0.11 8.83
C PHE A 23 0.64 -0.93 8.30
N LYS A 24 0.61 -2.26 8.43
CA LYS A 24 1.68 -3.15 7.93
C LYS A 24 1.44 -3.47 6.46
N THR A 25 2.46 -3.33 5.61
CA THR A 25 2.38 -3.62 4.15
C THR A 25 1.79 -5.00 3.84
N HIS A 26 2.11 -6.00 4.66
CA HIS A 26 1.60 -7.36 4.55
C HIS A 26 0.07 -7.42 4.59
N ASP A 27 -0.57 -6.72 5.54
CA ASP A 27 -2.02 -6.81 5.75
C ASP A 27 -2.80 -6.26 4.54
N ALA A 28 -2.28 -5.24 3.85
CA ALA A 28 -2.94 -4.65 2.67
C ALA A 28 -2.83 -5.58 1.48
N VAL A 29 -1.66 -6.20 1.34
CA VAL A 29 -1.40 -7.14 0.25
C VAL A 29 -2.30 -8.36 0.40
N THR A 30 -2.46 -8.91 1.62
CA THR A 30 -3.39 -10.01 1.87
C THR A 30 -4.83 -9.63 1.51
N LEU A 31 -5.31 -8.45 1.95
CA LEU A 31 -6.67 -8.03 1.63
C LEU A 31 -6.90 -7.87 0.12
N VAL A 32 -5.95 -7.24 -0.59
CA VAL A 32 -6.04 -7.06 -2.05
C VAL A 32 -6.00 -8.41 -2.76
N CYS A 33 -5.17 -9.34 -2.28
CA CYS A 33 -5.11 -10.72 -2.76
C CYS A 33 -6.47 -11.42 -2.65
N ASP A 34 -7.13 -11.32 -1.49
CA ASP A 34 -8.43 -11.94 -1.24
C ASP A 34 -9.52 -11.34 -2.14
N ARG A 35 -9.55 -10.01 -2.30
CA ARG A 35 -10.56 -9.31 -3.12
C ARG A 35 -10.41 -9.52 -4.62
N LEU A 36 -9.19 -9.78 -5.10
CA LEU A 36 -8.92 -10.00 -6.52
C LEU A 36 -8.81 -11.49 -6.87
N GLY A 37 -8.79 -12.37 -5.86
CA GLY A 37 -8.57 -13.81 -6.01
C GLY A 37 -7.19 -14.10 -6.61
N ILE A 38 -6.15 -13.42 -6.11
CA ILE A 38 -4.77 -13.52 -6.59
C ILE A 38 -3.89 -13.97 -5.43
N THR A 39 -2.96 -14.89 -5.68
CA THR A 39 -2.01 -15.31 -4.64
C THR A 39 -0.86 -14.32 -4.48
N HIS A 40 -0.29 -14.22 -3.28
CA HIS A 40 0.89 -13.37 -3.03
C HIS A 40 2.07 -13.72 -3.97
N ARG A 41 2.22 -15.01 -4.30
CA ARG A 41 3.25 -15.50 -5.24
C ARG A 41 3.06 -14.93 -6.65
N GLU A 42 1.82 -14.85 -7.13
CA GLU A 42 1.50 -14.26 -8.44
C GLU A 42 1.68 -12.73 -8.45
N LEU A 43 1.46 -12.08 -7.31
CA LEU A 43 1.65 -10.64 -7.18
C LEU A 43 3.14 -10.25 -7.25
N VAL A 44 4.03 -11.10 -6.71
CA VAL A 44 5.49 -10.93 -6.76
C VAL A 44 6.09 -11.49 -8.07
N SER A 45 5.36 -12.35 -8.78
CA SER A 45 5.78 -12.92 -10.05
C SER A 45 6.07 -11.85 -11.12
N PRO A 46 7.01 -12.11 -12.06
CA PRO A 46 7.26 -11.24 -13.22
C PRO A 46 6.09 -11.17 -14.21
N SER A 47 5.03 -11.99 -14.03
CA SER A 47 3.88 -12.03 -14.91
C SER A 47 3.25 -10.64 -15.15
N ARG A 48 3.16 -10.26 -16.43
CA ARG A 48 2.64 -8.96 -16.89
C ARG A 48 1.15 -9.00 -17.28
N SER A 49 0.42 -10.03 -16.84
CA SER A 49 -1.02 -10.10 -17.08
C SER A 49 -1.70 -8.81 -16.59
N ARG A 50 -2.63 -8.28 -17.38
CA ARG A 50 -3.32 -7.01 -17.08
C ARG A 50 -3.94 -7.03 -15.67
N LYS A 51 -4.53 -8.15 -15.27
CA LYS A 51 -5.12 -8.35 -13.94
C LYS A 51 -4.09 -8.24 -12.82
N LEU A 52 -2.90 -8.84 -12.99
CA LEU A 52 -1.81 -8.79 -12.00
C LEU A 52 -1.15 -7.41 -11.95
N ALA A 53 -1.04 -6.72 -13.09
CA ALA A 53 -0.53 -5.35 -13.13
C ALA A 53 -1.46 -4.39 -12.39
N GLN A 54 -2.77 -4.46 -12.64
CA GLN A 54 -3.76 -3.64 -11.94
C GLN A 54 -3.76 -3.92 -10.43
N ALA A 55 -3.71 -5.20 -10.03
CA ALA A 55 -3.63 -5.57 -8.61
C ALA A 55 -2.44 -4.90 -7.90
N ARG A 56 -1.26 -4.89 -8.54
CA ARG A 56 -0.07 -4.23 -7.99
C ARG A 56 -0.23 -2.72 -7.90
N ASN A 57 -0.81 -2.10 -8.93
CA ASN A 57 -1.07 -0.67 -8.94
C ASN A 57 -1.98 -0.26 -7.78
N ILE A 58 -3.04 -1.04 -7.51
CA ILE A 58 -3.91 -0.88 -6.34
C ILE A 58 -3.11 -1.01 -5.05
N CYS A 59 -2.27 -2.04 -4.90
CA CYS A 59 -1.42 -2.20 -3.72
C CYS A 59 -0.50 -1.00 -3.50
N TYR A 60 0.12 -0.46 -4.55
CA TYR A 60 1.01 0.70 -4.44
C TYR A 60 0.27 1.94 -3.95
N ALA A 61 -0.94 2.19 -4.46
CA ALA A 61 -1.77 3.31 -4.04
C ALA A 61 -2.19 3.17 -2.56
N LEU A 62 -2.67 1.99 -2.16
CA LEU A 62 -3.08 1.72 -0.78
C LEU A 62 -1.90 1.83 0.20
N ILE A 63 -0.74 1.28 -0.15
CA ILE A 63 0.47 1.40 0.67
C ILE A 63 0.89 2.87 0.77
N ARG A 64 0.79 3.65 -0.31
CA ARG A 64 1.14 5.08 -0.30
C ARG A 64 0.17 5.93 0.52
N GLU A 65 -1.12 5.60 0.56
CA GLU A 65 -2.13 6.32 1.33
C GLU A 65 -2.11 5.95 2.83
N HIS A 66 -1.86 4.68 3.14
CA HIS A 66 -2.02 4.14 4.50
C HIS A 66 -0.71 3.83 5.23
N SER A 67 0.42 3.74 4.54
CA SER A 67 1.73 3.43 5.13
C SER A 67 2.74 4.55 4.82
N PHE A 68 3.57 4.91 5.80
CA PHE A 68 4.69 5.85 5.63
C PHE A 68 5.94 5.17 5.04
N THR A 69 5.75 4.15 4.21
CA THR A 69 6.87 3.44 3.60
C THR A 69 7.42 4.25 2.43
N THR A 70 8.74 4.24 2.30
CA THR A 70 9.42 4.88 1.17
C THR A 70 9.14 4.12 -0.12
N LEU A 71 9.25 4.80 -1.27
CA LEU A 71 9.13 4.17 -2.59
C LEU A 71 10.12 3.01 -2.78
N VAL A 72 11.29 3.12 -2.15
CA VAL A 72 12.35 2.11 -2.17
C VAL A 72 11.96 0.90 -1.33
N GLU A 73 11.46 1.09 -0.10
CA GLU A 73 10.99 -0.01 0.76
C GLU A 73 9.80 -0.75 0.11
N THR A 74 8.86 -0.02 -0.51
CA THR A 74 7.76 -0.64 -1.27
C THR A 74 8.30 -1.44 -2.46
N GLY A 75 9.21 -0.88 -3.26
CA GLY A 75 9.83 -1.60 -4.38
C GLY A 75 10.54 -2.88 -3.93
N GLN A 76 11.31 -2.80 -2.85
CA GLN A 76 12.02 -3.93 -2.27
C GLN A 76 11.07 -5.05 -1.81
N TYR A 77 9.93 -4.70 -1.20
CA TYR A 77 8.90 -5.66 -0.82
C TYR A 77 8.35 -6.45 -2.02
N PHE A 78 8.14 -5.78 -3.15
CA PHE A 78 7.67 -6.41 -4.40
C PHE A 78 8.80 -6.93 -5.29
N LYS A 79 10.07 -6.91 -4.81
CA LYS A 79 11.27 -7.25 -5.59
C LYS A 79 11.38 -6.51 -6.94
N ARG A 80 11.04 -5.21 -6.96
CA ARG A 80 11.09 -4.35 -8.15
C ARG A 80 11.73 -3.00 -7.85
N ASP A 81 12.18 -2.33 -8.91
CA ASP A 81 12.69 -0.97 -8.82
C ASP A 81 11.61 0.02 -8.39
N HIS A 82 12.02 1.02 -7.60
CA HIS A 82 11.19 2.13 -7.16
C HIS A 82 10.56 2.91 -8.33
N THR A 83 11.24 2.95 -9.48
CA THR A 83 10.70 3.54 -10.73
C THR A 83 9.48 2.77 -11.26
N THR A 84 9.44 1.45 -11.07
CA THR A 84 8.28 0.62 -11.43
C THR A 84 7.08 0.94 -10.53
N VAL A 85 7.33 1.22 -9.25
CA VAL A 85 6.28 1.65 -8.30
C VAL A 85 5.72 3.01 -8.70
N ILE A 86 6.58 3.96 -9.07
CA ILE A 86 6.16 5.28 -9.58
C ILE A 86 5.29 5.14 -10.83
N HIS A 87 5.74 4.32 -11.79
CA HIS A 87 4.96 4.06 -12.99
C HIS A 87 3.60 3.43 -12.67
N GLY A 88 3.56 2.46 -11.74
CA GLY A 88 2.32 1.82 -11.30
C GLY A 88 1.35 2.80 -10.62
N LEU A 89 1.84 3.75 -9.83
CA LEU A 89 1.03 4.83 -9.24
C LEU A 89 0.46 5.77 -10.31
N ASN A 90 1.24 6.11 -11.33
CA ASN A 90 0.75 6.93 -12.43
C ASN A 90 -0.34 6.21 -13.23
N MET A 91 -0.14 4.90 -13.50
CA MET A 91 -1.15 4.05 -14.14
C MET A 91 -2.42 3.94 -13.29
N HIS A 92 -2.29 3.76 -11.97
CA HIS A 92 -3.44 3.77 -11.06
C HIS A 92 -4.27 5.06 -11.18
N ASN A 93 -3.61 6.23 -11.14
CA ASN A 93 -4.28 7.52 -11.26
C ASN A 93 -4.95 7.71 -12.62
N ASN A 94 -4.35 7.17 -13.68
CA ASN A 94 -4.93 7.21 -15.01
C ASN A 94 -6.14 6.28 -15.13
N ASP A 95 -6.01 5.05 -14.62
CA ASP A 95 -7.10 4.05 -14.59
C ASP A 95 -8.29 4.56 -13.77
N MET A 96 -8.05 5.27 -12.66
CA MET A 96 -9.09 5.90 -11.85
C MET A 96 -9.89 6.97 -12.60
N LYS A 97 -9.27 7.66 -13.57
CA LYS A 97 -9.93 8.70 -14.37
C LYS A 97 -10.65 8.16 -15.61
N LEU A 98 -10.12 7.08 -16.18
CA LEU A 98 -10.58 6.55 -17.47
C LEU A 98 -11.63 5.43 -17.32
N LEU A 99 -11.61 4.70 -16.21
CA LEU A 99 -12.43 3.50 -16.02
C LEU A 99 -13.37 3.68 -14.82
N ASP A 100 -14.65 3.93 -15.08
CA ASP A 100 -15.67 4.08 -14.03
C ASP A 100 -15.76 2.86 -13.10
N GLY A 101 -15.68 1.64 -13.65
CA GLY A 101 -15.72 0.41 -12.85
C GLY A 101 -14.45 0.12 -12.03
N TYR A 102 -13.35 0.83 -12.30
CA TYR A 102 -12.12 0.67 -11.51
C TYR A 102 -12.19 1.46 -10.20
N ALA A 103 -12.79 2.66 -10.24
CA ALA A 103 -12.97 3.51 -9.07
C ALA A 103 -13.83 2.84 -8.01
N GLU A 104 -14.97 2.25 -8.40
CA GLU A 104 -15.84 1.50 -7.49
C GLU A 104 -15.08 0.35 -6.78
N ARG A 105 -14.27 -0.39 -7.54
CA ARG A 105 -13.49 -1.50 -7.00
C ARG A 105 -12.45 -1.01 -6.00
N TYR A 106 -11.76 0.10 -6.29
CA TYR A 106 -10.79 0.72 -5.39
C TYR A 106 -11.45 1.20 -4.09
N GLU A 107 -12.56 1.94 -4.20
CA GLU A 107 -13.29 2.46 -3.05
C GLU A 107 -13.82 1.33 -2.15
N SER A 108 -14.27 0.21 -2.72
CA SER A 108 -14.68 -0.96 -1.93
C SER A 108 -13.55 -1.51 -1.05
N ILE A 109 -12.34 -1.63 -1.61
CA ILE A 109 -11.16 -2.14 -0.92
C ILE A 109 -10.69 -1.12 0.14
N LYS A 110 -10.73 0.17 -0.20
CA LYS A 110 -10.37 1.26 0.71
C LYS A 110 -11.31 1.32 1.91
N PHE A 111 -12.61 1.15 1.70
CA PHE A 111 -13.60 1.10 2.77
C PHE A 111 -13.33 -0.07 3.72
N GLU A 112 -13.12 -1.28 3.20
CA GLU A 112 -12.79 -2.48 3.98
C GLU A 112 -11.48 -2.32 4.78
N LEU A 113 -10.46 -1.67 4.20
CA LEU A 113 -9.23 -1.36 4.95
C LEU A 113 -9.50 -0.45 6.15
N ASN A 114 -10.37 0.54 5.98
CA ASN A 114 -10.68 1.49 7.03
C ASN A 114 -11.49 0.85 8.17
N THR A 115 -12.43 -0.07 7.85
CA THR A 115 -13.20 -0.80 8.87
C THR A 115 -12.29 -1.70 9.70
N ILE A 116 -11.37 -2.44 9.06
CA ILE A 116 -10.37 -3.28 9.75
C ILE A 116 -9.47 -2.44 10.65
N THR A 117 -9.01 -1.28 10.15
CA THR A 117 -8.13 -0.38 10.92
C THR A 117 -8.83 0.23 12.14
N SER A 118 -10.13 0.51 12.03
CA SER A 118 -10.93 1.07 13.12
C SER A 118 -11.18 0.04 14.24
N ASN A 119 -11.27 -1.24 13.89
CA ASN A 119 -11.54 -2.32 14.84
C ASN A 119 -10.31 -2.71 15.68
N LYS A 120 -9.10 -2.70 15.09
CA LYS A 120 -7.83 -3.03 15.79
C LYS A 120 -7.50 -2.11 16.99
N LYS A 121 -8.10 -0.91 17.06
CA LYS A 121 -7.90 0.02 18.19
C LYS A 121 -8.64 -0.40 19.47
N ASN A 122 -9.71 -1.20 19.38
CA ASN A 122 -10.52 -1.59 20.54
C ASN A 122 -9.95 -2.80 21.33
N THR A 123 -8.98 -3.54 20.79
CA THR A 123 -8.40 -4.71 21.48
C THR A 123 -7.20 -4.35 22.38
N ASN A 124 -6.66 -3.14 22.28
CA ASN A 124 -5.44 -2.74 23.02
C ASN A 124 -5.72 -2.01 24.36
N TYR A 125 -6.92 -2.18 24.95
CA TYR A 125 -7.27 -1.66 26.29
C TYR A 125 -7.70 -2.76 27.27
N VAL A 126 -7.38 -4.03 26.99
CA VAL A 126 -7.60 -5.13 27.94
C VAL A 126 -6.31 -5.95 28.06
N LYS A 127 -5.32 -5.39 28.75
CA LYS A 127 -4.35 -6.14 29.55
C LYS A 127 -3.56 -5.21 30.47
#